data_AF-A0AAD9YPI7-F1
#
_entry.id   AF-A0AAD9YPI7-F1
#
_cell.length_a   1.000
_cell.length_b   1.000
_cell.length_c   1.000
_cell.angle_alpha   90.00
_cell.angle_beta   90.00
_cell.angle_gamma   90.00
#
_symmetry.space_group_name_H-M   'P 1'
#
loop_
_entity.id
_entity.type
_entity.pdbx_description
1 polymer ?
#
loop_
_entity_poly.entity_id
_entity_poly.type
_entity_poly.pdbx_seq_one_letter_code
_entity_poly.pdbx_strand_id
1 'polypeptide(L)'
;MRFSVLSIGLLALLSPLTAAWSKEDREIFRIRDEIKAHEPNADATFYDLLGVKKGASIDDITKAYRKISRSLHPDKVRQQLIAERAKAKKKDQKKKPGVNVSKPPTQKEIKAAVKIASDRQARLGLVRNILSGPDRDRYDHFLRNGFPAWKGTNYYYNRYRPGLGTVLFGVFLVAGGAFHYIALYMSWKRQRDFVERYIKFARNAAWGDNLNIPGIDDAPAPAPAPAAAEDDENAPPIPRNRKERRMQEQAARKGAAKEGRGRGRKPAGSGTATPRETAVAQSSGPTGAKKRVVAENGKILVVDSVGDVYLEEENEDGEVEQFLLDPNELPQPTIHDTALVRLPIWAYNRTVGRALNKETEEVALETEEFDSDDGNAQHTPSSDSTADDFELLEKSTDSLGKAKASGAQTGKANKRKNKKR
;
A
#
# COMPACT_ATOMS: atom_id res chain seq x y z
N MET A 1 -26.13 -12.06 10.71
CA MET A 1 -25.52 -11.52 11.96
C MET A 1 -25.08 -12.58 12.99
N ARG A 2 -25.70 -13.78 13.09
CA ARG A 2 -25.36 -14.77 14.14
C ARG A 2 -24.05 -15.53 13.94
N PHE A 3 -23.66 -15.82 12.70
CA PHE A 3 -22.39 -16.52 12.39
C PHE A 3 -21.15 -15.69 12.72
N SER A 4 -21.22 -14.36 12.58
CA SER A 4 -20.10 -13.47 12.88
C SER A 4 -19.82 -13.34 14.38
N VAL A 5 -20.86 -13.44 15.22
CA VAL A 5 -20.70 -13.41 16.69
C VAL A 5 -20.14 -14.75 17.19
N LEU A 6 -20.57 -15.87 16.59
CA LEU A 6 -20.05 -17.20 16.90
C LEU A 6 -18.58 -17.35 16.48
N SER A 7 -18.17 -16.84 15.32
CA SER A 7 -16.78 -16.89 14.87
C SER A 7 -15.85 -16.03 15.73
N ILE A 8 -16.30 -14.83 16.12
CA ILE A 8 -15.55 -13.95 17.05
C ILE A 8 -15.46 -14.58 18.44
N GLY A 9 -16.54 -15.17 18.94
CA GLY A 9 -16.55 -15.90 20.22
C GLY A 9 -15.62 -17.11 20.23
N LEU A 10 -15.59 -17.88 19.13
CA LEU A 10 -14.66 -19.01 18.97
C LEU A 10 -13.21 -18.53 18.93
N LEU A 11 -12.90 -17.46 18.18
CA LEU A 11 -11.57 -16.85 18.14
C LEU A 11 -11.12 -16.34 19.53
N ALA A 12 -12.04 -15.76 20.30
CA ALA A 12 -11.76 -15.31 21.67
C ALA A 12 -11.49 -16.49 22.62
N LEU A 13 -12.16 -17.62 22.43
CA LEU A 13 -11.97 -18.84 23.23
C LEU A 13 -10.64 -19.55 22.93
N LEU A 14 -10.08 -19.33 21.73
CA LEU A 14 -8.72 -19.78 21.38
C LEU A 14 -7.61 -18.83 21.86
N SER A 15 -7.93 -17.61 22.33
CA SER A 15 -6.91 -16.67 22.83
C SER A 15 -6.06 -17.18 24.01
N PRO A 16 -6.58 -17.90 25.03
CA PRO A 16 -5.73 -18.48 26.07
C PRO A 16 -4.86 -19.65 25.59
N LEU A 17 -5.22 -20.34 24.50
CA LEU A 17 -4.34 -21.32 23.85
C LEU A 17 -3.15 -20.66 23.14
N THR A 18 -3.24 -19.35 22.89
CA THR A 18 -2.11 -18.54 22.46
C THR A 18 -1.29 -17.98 23.62
N ALA A 19 -1.25 -18.69 24.77
CA ALA A 19 -0.31 -18.42 25.86
C ALA A 19 1.12 -18.38 25.30
N ALA A 20 1.48 -17.20 24.80
CA ALA A 20 2.70 -16.98 24.10
C ALA A 20 3.78 -16.96 25.17
N TRP A 21 4.82 -17.78 24.98
CA TRP A 21 6.00 -17.74 25.83
C TRP A 21 6.45 -16.30 26.03
N SER A 22 6.75 -15.97 27.28
CA SER A 22 7.18 -14.61 27.60
C SER A 22 8.52 -14.31 26.94
N LYS A 23 8.98 -13.06 27.03
CA LYS A 23 10.30 -12.70 26.53
C LYS A 23 11.39 -13.49 27.26
N GLU A 24 11.28 -13.64 28.57
CA GLU A 24 12.26 -14.33 29.41
C GLU A 24 12.31 -15.84 29.08
N ASP A 25 11.17 -16.47 28.79
CA ASP A 25 11.12 -17.88 28.37
C ASP A 25 11.90 -18.10 27.06
N ARG A 26 11.73 -17.18 26.11
CA ARG A 26 12.46 -17.20 24.83
C ARG A 26 13.95 -17.00 25.02
N GLU A 27 14.36 -16.16 25.97
CA GLU A 27 15.78 -15.96 26.30
C GLU A 27 16.42 -17.25 26.85
N ILE A 28 15.73 -17.95 27.75
CA ILE A 28 16.19 -19.26 28.27
C ILE A 28 16.36 -20.27 27.12
N PHE A 29 15.38 -20.37 26.22
CA PHE A 29 15.44 -21.28 25.08
C PHE A 29 16.60 -20.94 24.14
N ARG A 30 16.83 -19.64 23.90
CA ARG A 30 17.93 -19.15 23.06
C ARG A 30 19.28 -19.56 23.60
N ILE A 31 19.50 -19.31 24.87
CA ILE A 31 20.78 -19.60 25.51
C ILE A 31 21.02 -21.11 25.53
N ARG A 32 19.98 -21.91 25.76
CA ARG A 32 20.07 -23.38 25.67
C ARG A 32 20.46 -23.85 24.26
N ASP A 33 19.85 -23.31 23.23
CA ASP A 33 20.18 -23.67 21.85
C ASP A 33 21.59 -23.20 21.45
N GLU A 34 22.01 -22.00 21.90
CA GLU A 34 23.38 -21.48 21.71
C GLU A 34 24.43 -22.33 22.44
N ILE A 35 24.10 -22.90 23.60
CA ILE A 35 24.96 -23.84 24.33
C ILE A 35 25.05 -25.15 23.56
N LYS A 36 23.91 -25.70 23.13
CA LYS A 36 23.84 -26.94 22.34
C LYS A 36 24.67 -26.87 21.06
N ALA A 37 24.70 -25.72 20.40
CA ALA A 37 25.40 -25.54 19.13
C ALA A 37 26.93 -25.42 19.26
N HIS A 38 27.44 -25.00 20.42
CA HIS A 38 28.82 -24.52 20.55
C HIS A 38 29.60 -25.12 21.74
N GLU A 39 28.94 -25.79 22.68
CA GLU A 39 29.62 -26.52 23.76
C GLU A 39 29.81 -28.00 23.37
N PRO A 40 30.87 -28.68 23.87
CA PRO A 40 31.14 -30.09 23.58
C PRO A 40 30.04 -31.03 24.09
N ASN A 41 29.38 -30.66 25.18
CA ASN A 41 28.33 -31.45 25.82
C ASN A 41 26.96 -30.82 25.52
N ALA A 42 26.31 -31.28 24.44
CA ALA A 42 25.03 -30.73 24.00
C ALA A 42 23.91 -30.88 25.04
N ASP A 43 23.97 -31.90 25.89
CA ASP A 43 22.94 -32.18 26.89
C ASP A 43 23.25 -31.60 28.28
N ALA A 44 24.33 -30.82 28.41
CA ALA A 44 24.71 -30.22 29.70
C ALA A 44 23.66 -29.19 30.16
N THR A 45 23.25 -29.27 31.43
CA THR A 45 22.38 -28.26 32.03
C THR A 45 23.18 -27.01 32.41
N PHE A 46 22.49 -25.89 32.64
CA PHE A 46 23.10 -24.65 33.13
C PHE A 46 23.88 -24.85 34.44
N TYR A 47 23.42 -25.78 35.29
CA TYR A 47 24.09 -26.17 36.52
C TYR A 47 25.39 -26.93 36.25
N ASP A 48 25.38 -27.88 35.31
CA ASP A 48 26.56 -28.66 34.93
C ASP A 48 27.62 -27.80 34.26
N LEU A 49 27.21 -26.80 33.48
CA LEU A 49 28.12 -25.84 32.84
C LEU A 49 28.87 -24.97 33.84
N LEU A 50 28.21 -24.57 34.93
CA LEU A 50 28.85 -23.85 36.03
C LEU A 50 29.54 -24.78 37.04
N GLY A 51 29.26 -26.09 36.99
CA GLY A 51 29.76 -27.07 37.96
C GLY A 51 29.15 -26.90 39.35
N VAL A 52 27.87 -26.51 39.43
CA VAL A 52 27.14 -26.29 40.69
C VAL A 52 25.92 -27.20 40.78
N LYS A 53 25.42 -27.46 42.00
CA LYS A 53 24.19 -28.26 42.21
C LYS A 53 22.94 -27.43 41.87
N LYS A 54 21.85 -28.09 41.45
CA LYS A 54 20.54 -27.44 41.18
C LYS A 54 19.99 -26.60 42.34
N GLY A 55 20.36 -26.91 43.58
CA GLY A 55 19.99 -26.16 44.80
C GLY A 55 21.06 -25.20 45.33
N ALA A 56 22.11 -24.90 44.54
CA ALA A 56 23.20 -24.04 45.00
C ALA A 56 22.71 -22.61 45.30
N SER A 57 23.36 -21.98 46.28
CA SER A 57 23.11 -20.58 46.65
C SER A 57 23.60 -19.62 45.54
N ILE A 58 23.07 -18.40 45.53
CA ILE A 58 23.48 -17.34 44.58
C ILE A 58 24.97 -17.03 44.72
N ASP A 59 25.49 -17.10 45.94
CA ASP A 59 26.92 -16.88 46.23
C ASP A 59 27.79 -17.98 45.62
N ASP A 60 27.37 -19.24 45.70
CA ASP A 60 28.11 -20.36 45.12
C ASP A 60 28.09 -20.31 43.59
N ILE A 61 26.95 -19.93 42.99
CA ILE A 61 26.83 -19.65 41.55
C ILE A 61 27.81 -18.54 41.14
N THR A 62 27.86 -17.46 41.92
CA THR A 62 28.75 -16.33 41.65
C THR A 62 30.24 -16.72 41.81
N LYS A 63 30.60 -17.51 42.84
CA LYS A 63 31.97 -18.02 43.02
C LYS A 63 32.39 -18.93 41.86
N ALA A 64 31.51 -19.85 41.45
CA ALA A 64 31.75 -20.77 40.34
C ALA A 64 31.94 -20.00 39.02
N TYR A 65 31.05 -19.05 38.73
CA TYR A 65 31.18 -18.18 37.55
C TYR A 65 32.49 -17.39 37.56
N ARG A 66 32.88 -16.78 38.70
CA ARG A 66 34.18 -16.06 38.81
C ARG A 66 35.37 -16.99 38.58
N LYS A 67 35.29 -18.27 38.94
CA LYS A 67 36.35 -19.26 38.67
C LYS A 67 36.49 -19.51 37.17
N ILE A 68 35.37 -19.70 36.46
CA ILE A 68 35.35 -19.97 35.01
C ILE A 68 35.69 -18.72 34.20
N SER A 69 35.16 -17.55 34.56
CA SER A 69 35.47 -16.28 33.89
C SER A 69 36.96 -15.96 33.95
N ARG A 70 37.63 -16.24 35.09
CA ARG A 70 39.08 -16.07 35.21
C ARG A 70 39.89 -16.99 34.29
N SER A 71 39.37 -18.17 33.92
CA SER A 71 40.04 -19.05 32.95
C SER A 71 39.79 -18.63 31.50
N LEU A 72 38.66 -17.97 31.22
CA LEU A 72 38.30 -17.47 29.89
C LEU A 72 38.80 -16.06 29.59
N HIS A 73 39.39 -15.38 30.58
CA HIS A 73 39.99 -14.04 30.40
C HIS A 73 41.05 -14.06 29.28
N PRO A 74 41.11 -13.04 28.40
CA PRO A 74 41.99 -13.01 27.23
C PRO A 74 43.46 -13.28 27.56
N ASP A 75 43.95 -12.77 28.69
CA ASP A 75 45.32 -12.99 29.13
C ASP A 75 45.59 -14.47 29.49
N LYS A 76 44.68 -15.11 30.21
CA LYS A 76 44.81 -16.54 30.54
C LYS A 76 44.69 -17.43 29.32
N VAL A 77 43.82 -17.09 28.38
CA VAL A 77 43.66 -17.82 27.11
C VAL A 77 44.95 -17.77 26.28
N ARG A 78 45.60 -16.59 26.21
CA ARG A 78 46.91 -16.45 25.57
C ARG A 78 47.96 -17.34 26.22
N GLN A 79 48.05 -17.29 27.55
CA GLN A 79 48.99 -18.10 28.32
C GLN A 79 48.74 -19.60 28.14
N GLN A 80 47.47 -20.02 28.14
CA GLN A 80 47.07 -21.41 27.88
C GLN A 80 47.49 -21.88 26.49
N LEU A 81 47.23 -21.10 25.44
CA LEU A 81 47.66 -21.43 24.08
C LEU A 81 49.18 -21.56 23.95
N ILE A 82 49.92 -20.64 24.56
CA ILE A 82 51.39 -20.67 24.55
C ILE A 82 51.89 -21.92 25.29
N ALA A 83 51.31 -22.22 26.45
CA ALA A 83 51.66 -23.38 27.25
C ALA A 83 51.32 -24.70 26.54
N GLU A 84 50.17 -24.80 25.88
CA GLU A 84 49.76 -25.96 25.08
C GLU A 84 50.70 -26.19 23.91
N ARG A 85 51.05 -25.13 23.18
CA ARG A 85 52.05 -25.21 22.10
C ARG A 85 53.40 -25.64 22.66
N ALA A 86 53.86 -25.06 23.77
CA ALA A 86 55.13 -25.44 24.41
C ALA A 86 55.15 -26.90 24.89
N LYS A 87 54.03 -27.41 25.42
CA LYS A 87 53.86 -28.82 25.79
C LYS A 87 53.88 -29.74 24.56
N ALA A 88 53.26 -29.34 23.45
CA ALA A 88 53.34 -30.07 22.18
C ALA A 88 54.79 -30.17 21.69
N LYS A 89 55.57 -29.07 21.75
CA LYS A 89 57.02 -29.10 21.40
C LYS A 89 57.79 -30.14 22.22
N LYS A 90 57.57 -30.21 23.54
CA LYS A 90 58.25 -31.17 24.42
C LYS A 90 57.85 -32.62 24.13
N LYS A 91 56.59 -32.86 23.72
CA LYS A 91 56.09 -34.19 23.37
C LYS A 91 56.67 -34.68 22.03
N ASP A 92 56.83 -33.77 21.07
CA ASP A 92 57.37 -34.07 19.74
C ASP A 92 58.89 -34.30 19.77
N GLN A 93 59.64 -33.57 20.61
CA GLN A 93 61.07 -33.82 20.83
C GLN A 93 61.37 -35.23 21.39
N LYS A 94 60.38 -35.88 22.02
CA LYS A 94 60.50 -37.26 22.52
C LYS A 94 60.29 -38.32 21.42
N LYS A 95 59.86 -37.93 20.21
CA LYS A 95 59.61 -38.82 19.05
C LYS A 95 60.48 -38.45 17.86
N LYS A 96 61.67 -39.09 17.76
CA LYS A 96 62.67 -39.05 16.65
C LYS A 96 63.17 -37.65 16.23
N PRO A 97 64.47 -37.47 15.97
CA PRO A 97 65.04 -36.19 15.56
C PRO A 97 64.75 -35.94 14.08
N GLY A 98 63.61 -35.29 13.79
CA GLY A 98 63.27 -34.77 12.47
C GLY A 98 62.98 -33.28 12.58
N VAL A 99 63.53 -32.48 11.66
CA VAL A 99 63.46 -31.01 11.65
C VAL A 99 62.00 -30.55 11.44
N ASN A 100 61.26 -30.36 12.53
CA ASN A 100 59.99 -29.65 12.51
C ASN A 100 60.09 -28.46 13.48
N VAL A 101 60.39 -27.28 12.92
CA VAL A 101 60.44 -26.02 13.66
C VAL A 101 59.01 -25.66 14.08
N SER A 102 58.66 -25.98 15.32
CA SER A 102 57.39 -25.59 15.91
C SER A 102 57.36 -24.07 16.12
N LYS A 103 56.60 -23.36 15.29
CA LYS A 103 56.44 -21.90 15.37
C LYS A 103 55.59 -21.53 16.61
N PRO A 104 55.87 -20.40 17.28
CA PRO A 104 54.99 -19.88 18.32
C PRO A 104 53.58 -19.59 17.75
N PRO A 105 52.51 -19.63 18.57
CA PRO A 105 51.17 -19.35 18.10
C PRO A 105 51.10 -17.96 17.46
N THR A 106 50.47 -17.89 16.29
CA THR A 106 50.38 -16.66 15.52
C THR A 106 49.39 -15.68 16.15
N GLN A 107 49.55 -14.39 15.88
CA GLN A 107 48.62 -13.37 16.39
C GLN A 107 47.16 -13.60 15.93
N LYS A 108 46.97 -14.18 14.74
CA LYS A 108 45.62 -14.53 14.23
C LYS A 108 44.99 -15.66 15.05
N GLU A 109 45.75 -16.71 15.37
CA GLU A 109 45.29 -17.81 16.22
C GLU A 109 44.96 -17.33 17.63
N ILE A 110 45.80 -16.47 18.20
CA ILE A 110 45.56 -15.85 19.51
C ILE A 110 44.26 -15.05 19.51
N LYS A 111 44.05 -14.18 18.51
CA LYS A 111 42.83 -13.38 18.39
C LYS A 111 41.58 -14.26 18.23
N ALA A 112 41.67 -15.32 17.43
CA ALA A 112 40.57 -16.26 17.22
C ALA A 112 40.20 -16.99 18.53
N ALA A 113 41.20 -17.50 19.27
CA ALA A 113 40.95 -18.16 20.55
C ALA A 113 40.40 -17.20 21.61
N VAL A 114 40.92 -15.97 21.68
CA VAL A 114 40.38 -14.94 22.57
C VAL A 114 38.92 -14.63 22.22
N LYS A 115 38.57 -14.56 20.93
CA LYS A 115 37.19 -14.36 20.48
C LYS A 115 36.28 -15.53 20.89
N ILE A 116 36.71 -16.76 20.65
CA ILE A 116 35.95 -17.95 21.06
C ILE A 116 35.74 -17.97 22.58
N ALA A 117 36.77 -17.61 23.36
CA ALA A 117 36.68 -17.53 24.81
C ALA A 117 35.77 -16.38 25.29
N SER A 118 35.80 -15.21 24.63
CA SER A 118 34.90 -14.11 24.96
C SER A 118 33.44 -14.44 24.66
N ASP A 119 33.18 -15.09 23.52
CA ASP A 119 31.83 -15.53 23.13
C ASP A 119 31.29 -16.60 24.10
N ARG A 120 32.17 -17.49 24.57
CA ARG A 120 31.85 -18.46 25.64
C ARG A 120 31.56 -17.76 26.97
N GLN A 121 32.38 -16.78 27.35
CA GLN A 121 32.19 -16.01 28.58
C GLN A 121 30.86 -15.23 28.56
N ALA A 122 30.49 -14.65 27.41
CA ALA A 122 29.21 -13.96 27.25
C ALA A 122 28.03 -14.90 27.53
N ARG A 123 28.04 -16.11 26.93
CA ARG A 123 27.01 -17.13 27.15
C ARG A 123 26.92 -17.57 28.61
N LEU A 124 28.06 -17.84 29.25
CA LEU A 124 28.10 -18.21 30.67
C LEU A 124 27.65 -17.06 31.58
N GLY A 125 27.88 -15.81 31.20
CA GLY A 125 27.38 -14.63 31.89
C GLY A 125 25.86 -14.57 31.89
N LEU A 126 25.23 -14.85 30.73
CA LEU A 126 23.79 -14.95 30.61
C LEU A 126 23.22 -16.09 31.47
N VAL A 127 23.85 -17.27 31.44
CA VAL A 127 23.49 -18.40 32.30
C VAL A 127 23.54 -18.02 33.78
N ARG A 128 24.61 -17.34 34.21
CA ARG A 128 24.75 -16.87 35.60
C ARG A 128 23.63 -15.92 35.97
N ASN A 129 23.23 -15.00 35.08
CA ASN A 129 22.14 -14.07 35.33
C ASN A 129 20.80 -14.81 35.48
N ILE A 130 20.50 -15.78 34.60
CA ILE A 130 19.28 -16.61 34.70
C ILE A 130 19.24 -17.36 36.03
N LEU A 131 20.33 -18.04 36.41
CA LEU A 131 20.38 -18.84 37.63
C LEU A 131 20.40 -18.00 38.92
N SER A 132 20.78 -16.72 38.83
CA SER A 132 20.79 -15.81 39.98
C SER A 132 19.49 -15.01 40.12
N GLY A 133 18.65 -14.99 39.09
CA GLY A 133 17.42 -14.22 39.03
C GLY A 133 16.15 -15.06 39.22
N PRO A 134 14.96 -14.43 39.11
CA PRO A 134 13.66 -15.13 39.16
C PRO A 134 13.45 -16.10 37.97
N ASP A 135 14.25 -15.96 36.91
CA ASP A 135 14.22 -16.85 35.75
C ASP A 135 14.72 -18.27 36.05
N ARG A 136 15.40 -18.46 37.19
CA ARG A 136 15.79 -19.79 37.68
C ARG A 136 14.60 -20.71 37.83
N ASP A 137 13.50 -20.24 38.41
CA ASP A 137 12.30 -21.05 38.64
C ASP A 137 11.65 -21.46 37.31
N ARG A 138 11.67 -20.57 36.31
CA ARG A 138 11.18 -20.86 34.96
C ARG A 138 12.07 -21.88 34.27
N TYR A 139 13.39 -21.74 34.40
CA TYR A 139 14.34 -22.71 33.89
C TYR A 139 14.15 -24.10 34.54
N ASP A 140 13.96 -24.16 35.86
CA ASP A 140 13.70 -25.40 36.60
C ASP A 140 12.35 -26.03 36.22
N HIS A 141 11.34 -25.22 35.93
CA HIS A 141 10.06 -25.68 35.37
C HIS A 141 10.28 -26.40 34.02
N PHE A 142 11.04 -25.81 33.10
CA PHE A 142 11.34 -26.44 31.80
C PHE A 142 12.27 -27.65 31.92
N LEU A 143 13.14 -27.70 32.93
CA LEU A 143 13.93 -28.90 33.22
C LEU A 143 13.06 -30.07 33.70
N ARG A 144 11.98 -29.80 34.43
CA ARG A 144 11.06 -30.83 34.94
C ARG A 144 10.04 -31.28 33.89
N ASN A 145 9.48 -30.33 33.15
CA ASN A 145 8.38 -30.57 32.22
C ASN A 145 8.83 -30.79 30.76
N GLY A 146 10.11 -30.59 30.49
CA GLY A 146 10.66 -30.61 29.15
C GLY A 146 10.65 -29.24 28.50
N PHE A 147 11.57 -29.06 27.54
CA PHE A 147 11.67 -27.84 26.77
C PHE A 147 10.94 -27.99 25.44
N PRO A 148 10.20 -26.96 24.99
CA PRO A 148 9.58 -26.98 23.68
C PRO A 148 10.64 -26.99 22.56
N ALA A 149 10.25 -27.49 21.39
CA ALA A 149 11.06 -27.41 20.18
C ALA A 149 11.05 -25.98 19.63
N TRP A 150 11.79 -25.08 20.27
CA TRP A 150 11.98 -23.71 19.78
C TRP A 150 13.13 -23.68 18.78
N LYS A 151 12.92 -23.05 17.62
CA LYS A 151 13.98 -22.83 16.61
C LYS A 151 14.46 -21.37 16.58
N GLY A 152 13.94 -20.54 17.49
CA GLY A 152 14.18 -19.10 17.55
C GLY A 152 13.27 -18.28 16.63
N THR A 153 13.02 -17.01 16.98
CA THR A 153 12.40 -16.04 16.06
C THR A 153 13.32 -15.70 14.88
N ASN A 154 14.64 -15.90 15.07
CA ASN A 154 15.65 -15.74 14.03
C ASN A 154 15.63 -16.88 12.99
N TYR A 155 14.87 -17.95 13.23
CA TYR A 155 14.71 -19.05 12.27
C TYR A 155 14.20 -18.56 10.92
N TYR A 156 13.16 -17.71 10.95
CA TYR A 156 12.54 -17.16 9.74
C TYR A 156 13.53 -16.32 8.93
N TYR A 157 14.33 -15.49 9.60
CA TYR A 157 15.32 -14.61 8.96
C TYR A 157 16.59 -15.33 8.51
N ASN A 158 16.97 -16.44 9.17
CA ASN A 158 18.14 -17.22 8.80
C ASN A 158 17.86 -18.15 7.61
N ARG A 159 16.63 -18.65 7.46
CA ARG A 159 16.26 -19.57 6.37
C ARG A 159 15.83 -18.83 5.10
N TYR A 160 15.08 -17.74 5.23
CA TYR A 160 14.58 -16.98 4.09
C TYR A 160 15.28 -15.62 4.00
N ARG A 161 16.25 -15.55 3.09
CA ARG A 161 16.88 -14.28 2.67
C ARG A 161 16.40 -14.02 1.25
N PRO A 162 15.30 -13.28 1.06
CA PRO A 162 14.79 -13.02 -0.28
C PRO A 162 15.90 -12.38 -1.10
N GLY A 163 16.20 -12.99 -2.25
CA GLY A 163 17.18 -12.43 -3.18
C GLY A 163 16.66 -11.12 -3.76
N LEU A 164 17.55 -10.35 -4.37
CA LEU A 164 17.19 -9.09 -5.03
C LEU A 164 16.02 -9.27 -6.02
N GLY A 165 16.04 -10.34 -6.83
CA GLY A 165 14.96 -10.65 -7.77
C GLY A 165 13.61 -10.92 -7.09
N THR A 166 13.59 -11.63 -5.96
CA THR A 166 12.35 -11.89 -5.22
C THR A 166 11.79 -10.61 -4.61
N VAL A 167 12.66 -9.71 -4.14
CA VAL A 167 12.25 -8.39 -3.64
C VAL A 167 11.69 -7.54 -4.77
N LEU A 168 12.40 -7.46 -5.91
CA LEU A 168 11.94 -6.69 -7.07
C LEU A 168 10.61 -7.23 -7.62
N PHE A 169 10.44 -8.55 -7.68
CA PHE A 169 9.17 -9.16 -8.08
C PHE A 169 8.03 -8.84 -7.09
N GLY A 170 8.31 -8.91 -5.79
CA GLY A 170 7.32 -8.55 -4.76
C GLY A 170 6.92 -7.08 -4.83
N VAL A 171 7.89 -6.19 -4.99
CA VAL A 171 7.65 -4.74 -5.18
C VAL A 171 6.87 -4.50 -6.46
N PHE A 172 7.22 -5.17 -7.56
CA PHE A 172 6.50 -5.06 -8.82
C PHE A 172 5.04 -5.51 -8.71
N LEU A 173 4.77 -6.62 -8.02
CA LEU A 173 3.41 -7.12 -7.80
C LEU A 173 2.57 -6.15 -6.96
N VAL A 174 3.13 -5.63 -5.87
CA VAL A 174 2.41 -4.72 -4.96
C VAL A 174 2.26 -3.32 -5.55
N ALA A 175 3.36 -2.72 -6.03
CA ALA A 175 3.36 -1.36 -6.55
C ALA A 175 2.73 -1.30 -7.95
N GLY A 176 3.16 -2.17 -8.87
CA GLY A 176 2.68 -2.23 -10.24
C GLY A 176 1.28 -2.84 -10.38
N GLY A 177 0.83 -3.64 -9.41
CA GLY A 177 -0.52 -4.19 -9.33
C GLY A 177 -1.43 -3.40 -8.39
N ALA A 178 -1.37 -3.70 -7.09
CA ALA A 178 -2.35 -3.21 -6.12
C ALA A 178 -2.37 -1.67 -5.99
N PHE A 179 -1.21 -1.03 -5.80
CA PHE A 179 -1.16 0.43 -5.66
C PHE A 179 -1.50 1.15 -6.97
N HIS A 180 -1.03 0.63 -8.10
CA HIS A 180 -1.36 1.20 -9.40
C HIS A 180 -2.86 1.06 -9.72
N TYR A 181 -3.49 -0.07 -9.43
CA TYR A 181 -4.94 -0.23 -9.57
C TYR A 181 -5.71 0.76 -8.70
N ILE A 182 -5.29 0.95 -7.45
CA ILE A 182 -5.91 1.94 -6.56
C ILE A 182 -5.75 3.35 -7.14
N ALA A 183 -4.60 3.70 -7.70
CA ALA A 183 -4.39 4.98 -8.36
C ALA A 183 -5.32 5.17 -9.58
N LEU A 184 -5.45 4.16 -10.44
CA LEU A 184 -6.36 4.18 -11.59
C LEU A 184 -7.82 4.31 -11.14
N TYR A 185 -8.23 3.56 -10.13
CA TYR A 185 -9.57 3.64 -9.56
C TYR A 185 -9.86 5.02 -8.96
N MET A 186 -8.92 5.59 -8.20
CA MET A 186 -9.05 6.95 -7.66
C MET A 186 -9.13 8.00 -8.77
N SER A 187 -8.37 7.84 -9.85
CA SER A 187 -8.42 8.73 -11.01
C SER A 187 -9.79 8.65 -11.70
N TRP A 188 -10.24 7.43 -12.05
CA TRP A 188 -11.54 7.20 -12.67
C TRP A 188 -12.67 7.79 -11.83
N LYS A 189 -12.66 7.52 -10.52
CA LYS A 189 -13.65 8.09 -9.60
C LYS A 189 -13.63 9.62 -9.60
N ARG A 190 -12.44 10.23 -9.55
CA ARG A 190 -12.29 11.69 -9.58
C ARG A 190 -12.77 12.30 -10.90
N GLN A 191 -12.48 11.64 -12.02
CA GLN A 191 -12.95 12.06 -13.35
C GLN A 191 -14.47 11.98 -13.45
N ARG A 192 -15.07 10.87 -13.01
CA ARG A 192 -16.52 10.71 -12.96
C ARG A 192 -17.19 11.76 -12.09
N ASP A 193 -16.68 11.97 -10.88
CA ASP A 193 -17.20 12.99 -9.96
C ASP A 193 -17.08 14.41 -10.55
N PHE A 194 -16.04 14.67 -11.34
CA PHE A 194 -15.86 15.95 -12.04
C PHE A 194 -16.92 16.14 -13.13
N VAL A 195 -17.08 15.16 -14.04
CA VAL A 195 -18.08 15.20 -15.12
C VAL A 195 -19.49 15.35 -14.55
N GLU A 196 -19.84 14.60 -13.50
CA GLU A 196 -21.15 14.71 -12.85
C GLU A 196 -21.41 16.10 -12.26
N ARG A 197 -20.40 16.73 -11.64
CA ARG A 197 -20.54 18.13 -11.16
C ARG A 197 -20.71 19.11 -12.30
N TYR A 198 -19.99 18.88 -13.40
CA TYR A 198 -20.01 19.74 -14.57
C TYR A 198 -21.36 19.70 -15.30
N ILE A 199 -21.93 18.51 -15.45
CA ILE A 199 -23.29 18.30 -15.98
C ILE A 199 -24.34 18.98 -15.09
N LYS A 200 -24.23 18.83 -13.76
CA LYS A 200 -25.13 19.48 -12.80
C LYS A 200 -25.06 21.01 -12.92
N PHE A 201 -23.86 21.57 -13.01
CA PHE A 201 -23.68 23.01 -13.22
C PHE A 201 -24.34 23.47 -14.52
N ALA A 202 -24.06 22.79 -15.64
CA ALA A 202 -24.60 23.15 -16.94
C ALA A 202 -26.14 23.12 -16.95
N ARG A 203 -26.73 22.05 -16.40
CA ARG A 203 -28.18 21.89 -16.31
C ARG A 203 -28.82 23.00 -15.47
N ASN A 204 -28.24 23.30 -14.31
CA ASN A 204 -28.73 24.34 -13.41
C ASN A 204 -28.59 25.74 -14.03
N ALA A 205 -27.51 26.01 -14.74
CA ALA A 205 -27.29 27.29 -15.40
C ALA A 205 -28.19 27.50 -16.63
N ALA A 206 -28.51 26.43 -17.36
CA ALA A 206 -29.39 26.48 -18.53
C ALA A 206 -30.87 26.60 -18.15
N TRP A 207 -31.33 25.86 -17.14
CA TRP A 207 -32.75 25.69 -16.85
C TRP A 207 -33.18 26.12 -15.43
N GLY A 208 -32.24 26.48 -14.56
CA GLY A 208 -32.52 26.84 -13.16
C GLY A 208 -32.77 25.62 -12.27
N ASP A 209 -32.79 25.83 -10.94
CA ASP A 209 -33.01 24.79 -9.92
C ASP A 209 -34.46 24.24 -9.89
N ASN A 210 -35.35 24.80 -10.72
CA ASN A 210 -36.75 24.40 -10.85
C ASN A 210 -36.97 23.72 -12.20
N LEU A 211 -37.07 22.39 -12.18
CA LEU A 211 -37.46 21.56 -13.32
C LEU A 211 -38.93 21.82 -13.73
N ASN A 212 -39.20 22.97 -14.34
CA ASN A 212 -40.39 23.17 -15.18
C ASN A 212 -40.01 22.77 -16.61
N ILE A 213 -40.09 21.47 -16.89
CA ILE A 213 -39.98 20.92 -18.24
C ILE A 213 -41.29 21.30 -18.97
N PRO A 214 -41.26 22.12 -20.03
CA PRO A 214 -42.46 22.42 -20.79
C PRO A 214 -42.87 21.16 -21.57
N GLY A 215 -43.90 20.45 -21.10
CA GLY A 215 -44.51 19.35 -21.85
C GLY A 215 -44.95 18.09 -21.10
N ILE A 216 -44.87 18.02 -19.75
CA ILE A 216 -45.32 16.82 -19.00
C ILE A 216 -46.41 17.06 -17.95
N ASP A 217 -46.72 18.30 -17.55
CA ASP A 217 -47.73 18.53 -16.52
C ASP A 217 -48.96 19.30 -17.04
N ASP A 218 -49.97 18.56 -17.53
CA ASP A 218 -51.36 19.00 -17.51
C ASP A 218 -51.90 18.90 -16.07
N ALA A 219 -51.54 19.86 -15.24
CA ALA A 219 -52.21 20.10 -13.96
C ALA A 219 -52.71 21.55 -13.95
N PRO A 220 -54.03 21.79 -13.78
CA PRO A 220 -54.59 23.13 -13.83
C PRO A 220 -54.03 23.96 -12.67
N ALA A 221 -53.51 25.14 -13.01
CA ALA A 221 -53.07 26.13 -12.04
C ALA A 221 -54.21 26.46 -11.06
N PRO A 222 -53.97 26.47 -9.73
CA PRO A 222 -54.94 27.00 -8.79
C PRO A 222 -55.08 28.51 -9.00
N ALA A 223 -56.33 28.98 -8.99
CA ALA A 223 -56.74 30.36 -9.21
C ALA A 223 -56.03 31.34 -8.26
N PRO A 224 -55.82 32.61 -8.69
CA PRO A 224 -55.15 33.61 -7.87
C PRO A 224 -56.01 33.98 -6.66
N ALA A 225 -55.42 33.90 -5.46
CA ALA A 225 -55.99 34.44 -4.24
C ALA A 225 -55.82 35.97 -4.20
N PRO A 226 -56.79 36.71 -3.65
CA PRO A 226 -56.88 38.17 -3.75
C PRO A 226 -55.79 38.91 -2.96
N ALA A 227 -55.63 40.18 -3.34
CA ALA A 227 -54.59 41.11 -2.94
C ALA A 227 -54.43 41.36 -1.42
N ALA A 228 -53.22 41.81 -1.11
CA ALA A 228 -52.60 42.05 0.18
C ALA A 228 -53.39 42.91 1.17
N ALA A 229 -53.24 42.56 2.46
CA ALA A 229 -53.07 43.55 3.52
C ALA A 229 -51.58 43.53 3.89
N GLU A 230 -50.95 44.70 3.80
CA GLU A 230 -49.61 44.98 4.27
C GLU A 230 -49.59 44.97 5.81
N ASP A 231 -48.59 44.34 6.42
CA ASP A 231 -47.87 44.92 7.57
C ASP A 231 -46.67 44.04 7.97
N ASP A 232 -45.49 44.60 7.68
CA ASP A 232 -44.30 44.75 8.51
C ASP A 232 -43.56 43.56 9.18
N GLU A 233 -42.24 43.78 9.20
CA GLU A 233 -41.22 43.32 10.15
C GLU A 233 -40.60 41.91 10.05
N ASN A 234 -39.35 41.95 9.56
CA ASN A 234 -38.21 41.23 10.11
C ASN A 234 -38.36 40.88 11.61
N ALA A 235 -38.48 39.59 11.94
CA ALA A 235 -38.28 39.09 13.30
C ALA A 235 -37.51 37.75 13.31
N PRO A 236 -36.55 37.54 14.24
CA PRO A 236 -35.72 36.35 14.30
C PRO A 236 -36.47 35.11 14.82
N PRO A 237 -35.99 33.89 14.56
CA PRO A 237 -36.70 32.65 14.90
C PRO A 237 -36.87 32.48 16.41
N ILE A 238 -38.11 32.27 16.85
CA ILE A 238 -38.48 32.07 18.25
C ILE A 238 -37.95 30.70 18.73
N PRO A 239 -37.22 30.63 19.87
CA PRO A 239 -36.72 29.38 20.43
C PRO A 239 -37.89 28.53 20.97
N ARG A 240 -38.19 27.43 20.29
CA ARG A 240 -39.24 26.49 20.72
C ARG A 240 -38.73 25.52 21.76
N ASN A 241 -39.56 25.27 22.78
CA ASN A 241 -39.23 24.35 23.87
C ASN A 241 -39.19 22.88 23.41
N ARG A 242 -38.26 22.11 23.97
CA ARG A 242 -37.91 20.73 23.56
C ARG A 242 -39.07 19.73 23.49
N LYS A 243 -40.21 20.04 24.12
CA LYS A 243 -41.43 19.22 24.15
C LYS A 243 -42.25 19.35 22.86
N GLU A 244 -42.30 20.53 22.24
CA GLU A 244 -43.02 20.75 20.97
C GLU A 244 -42.30 20.12 19.78
N ARG A 245 -40.96 20.11 19.81
CA ARG A 245 -40.16 19.49 18.75
C ARG A 245 -40.42 17.99 18.60
N ARG A 246 -40.61 17.28 19.72
CA ARG A 246 -40.95 15.84 19.72
C ARG A 246 -42.37 15.58 19.22
N MET A 247 -43.30 16.52 19.42
CA MET A 247 -44.67 16.37 18.95
C MET A 247 -44.75 16.55 17.42
N GLN A 248 -43.97 17.48 16.86
CA GLN A 248 -43.85 17.64 15.40
C GLN A 248 -43.16 16.44 14.73
N GLU A 249 -42.13 15.85 15.35
CA GLU A 249 -41.48 14.63 14.84
C GLU A 249 -42.44 13.43 14.84
N GLN A 250 -43.29 13.29 15.87
CA GLN A 250 -44.31 12.24 15.91
C GLN A 250 -45.42 12.46 14.89
N ALA A 251 -45.81 13.71 14.62
CA ALA A 251 -46.79 14.04 13.58
C ALA A 251 -46.24 13.76 12.17
N ALA A 252 -44.98 14.13 11.90
CA ALA A 252 -44.31 13.86 10.62
C ALA A 252 -44.14 12.35 10.37
N ARG A 253 -43.79 11.58 11.41
CA ARG A 253 -43.64 10.11 11.32
C ARG A 253 -44.98 9.40 11.11
N LYS A 254 -46.09 9.98 11.57
CA LYS A 254 -47.45 9.45 11.36
C LYS A 254 -47.96 9.74 9.93
N GLY A 255 -47.46 10.79 9.27
CA GLY A 255 -47.67 11.06 7.85
C GLY A 255 -46.95 10.08 6.94
N ALA A 256 -45.66 9.83 7.20
CA ALA A 256 -44.85 8.91 6.38
C ALA A 256 -45.28 7.43 6.45
N ALA A 257 -46.02 7.02 7.48
CA ALA A 257 -46.50 5.65 7.65
C ALA A 257 -47.73 5.31 6.78
N LYS A 258 -48.32 6.28 6.06
CA LYS A 258 -49.54 6.09 5.27
C LYS A 258 -49.34 5.92 3.76
N GLU A 259 -48.12 6.06 3.22
CA GLU A 259 -47.85 5.99 1.77
C GLU A 259 -47.10 4.73 1.30
N GLY A 260 -46.91 3.73 2.16
CA GLY A 260 -46.10 2.55 1.85
C GLY A 260 -46.88 1.26 1.60
N ARG A 261 -47.81 1.18 0.64
CA ARG A 261 -48.40 -0.10 0.18
C ARG A 261 -48.84 -0.07 -1.29
N GLY A 262 -48.07 -0.72 -2.17
CA GLY A 262 -48.50 -1.07 -3.53
C GLY A 262 -47.45 -1.90 -4.27
N ARG A 263 -47.80 -3.14 -4.63
CA ARG A 263 -46.95 -4.20 -5.19
C ARG A 263 -47.41 -4.49 -6.63
N GLY A 264 -46.48 -4.67 -7.57
CA GLY A 264 -46.77 -5.13 -8.94
C GLY A 264 -45.57 -5.88 -9.55
N ARG A 265 -45.82 -6.99 -10.25
CA ARG A 265 -44.89 -8.08 -10.59
C ARG A 265 -44.85 -8.26 -12.13
N LYS A 266 -43.63 -8.23 -12.73
CA LYS A 266 -43.04 -8.99 -13.88
C LYS A 266 -43.89 -9.27 -15.16
N PRO A 267 -43.32 -9.32 -16.40
CA PRO A 267 -42.30 -10.32 -16.78
C PRO A 267 -41.24 -9.94 -17.83
N ALA A 268 -40.35 -10.92 -18.05
CA ALA A 268 -39.21 -10.94 -18.95
C ALA A 268 -39.61 -11.19 -20.43
N GLY A 269 -38.75 -10.73 -21.35
CA GLY A 269 -38.74 -11.08 -22.77
C GLY A 269 -37.29 -11.16 -23.27
N SER A 270 -37.03 -12.15 -24.12
CA SER A 270 -35.73 -12.69 -24.54
C SER A 270 -35.47 -12.39 -26.03
N GLY A 271 -34.18 -12.33 -26.43
CA GLY A 271 -33.68 -12.40 -27.81
C GLY A 271 -33.82 -11.10 -28.60
N THR A 272 -32.90 -10.64 -29.44
CA THR A 272 -31.96 -11.38 -30.32
C THR A 272 -30.86 -10.40 -30.75
N ALA A 273 -29.64 -10.88 -30.93
CA ALA A 273 -28.50 -10.12 -31.44
C ALA A 273 -28.46 -10.17 -32.98
N THR A 274 -28.24 -9.02 -33.62
CA THR A 274 -27.31 -8.84 -34.77
C THR A 274 -27.08 -7.34 -35.02
N PRO A 275 -25.89 -6.95 -35.50
CA PRO A 275 -25.42 -5.57 -35.54
C PRO A 275 -25.94 -4.85 -36.78
N ARG A 276 -26.28 -3.57 -36.65
CA ARG A 276 -26.33 -2.65 -37.79
C ARG A 276 -25.22 -1.65 -37.64
N GLU A 277 -24.23 -1.78 -38.50
CA GLU A 277 -23.40 -0.68 -38.95
C GLU A 277 -24.33 0.39 -39.54
N THR A 278 -24.20 1.62 -39.07
CA THR A 278 -24.66 2.78 -39.82
C THR A 278 -23.54 3.80 -39.78
N ALA A 279 -22.89 3.91 -40.93
CA ALA A 279 -22.04 5.03 -41.29
C ALA A 279 -22.81 6.35 -41.11
N VAL A 280 -22.04 7.33 -40.62
CA VAL A 280 -22.17 8.78 -40.79
C VAL A 280 -23.44 9.25 -41.52
N ALA A 281 -24.42 9.71 -40.75
CA ALA A 281 -25.40 10.68 -41.22
C ALA A 281 -25.82 11.58 -40.05
N GLN A 282 -25.67 12.87 -40.30
CA GLN A 282 -26.03 14.04 -39.52
C GLN A 282 -27.28 13.89 -38.63
N SER A 283 -27.13 14.37 -37.39
CA SER A 283 -28.17 14.96 -36.52
C SER A 283 -29.54 14.25 -36.47
N SER A 284 -29.70 13.35 -35.51
CA SER A 284 -31.03 12.99 -35.01
C SER A 284 -30.99 12.65 -33.52
N GLY A 285 -30.70 13.67 -32.70
CA GLY A 285 -31.11 13.74 -31.29
C GLY A 285 -32.37 14.60 -31.16
N PRO A 286 -33.10 14.52 -30.04
CA PRO A 286 -34.41 15.16 -29.86
C PRO A 286 -34.37 16.65 -30.20
N THR A 287 -35.26 17.10 -31.08
CA THR A 287 -35.39 18.49 -31.54
C THR A 287 -36.04 19.35 -30.46
N GLY A 288 -35.32 19.63 -29.39
CA GLY A 288 -35.74 20.56 -28.35
C GLY A 288 -34.93 21.85 -28.35
N ALA A 289 -35.40 22.84 -27.59
CA ALA A 289 -34.69 24.10 -27.41
C ALA A 289 -33.34 23.86 -26.72
N LYS A 290 -32.23 24.09 -27.44
CA LYS A 290 -30.87 24.01 -26.91
C LYS A 290 -30.48 25.32 -26.25
N LYS A 291 -29.87 25.26 -25.07
CA LYS A 291 -29.36 26.44 -24.36
C LYS A 291 -27.84 26.36 -24.21
N ARG A 292 -27.15 27.41 -24.62
CA ARG A 292 -25.69 27.54 -24.53
C ARG A 292 -25.34 28.24 -23.22
N VAL A 293 -24.46 27.63 -22.43
CA VAL A 293 -23.97 28.13 -21.15
C VAL A 293 -22.45 28.15 -21.21
N VAL A 294 -21.84 29.26 -20.81
CA VAL A 294 -20.38 29.35 -20.69
C VAL A 294 -19.98 28.89 -19.30
N ALA A 295 -19.10 27.88 -19.22
CA ALA A 295 -18.57 27.39 -17.95
C ALA A 295 -17.43 28.28 -17.42
N GLU A 296 -17.06 28.09 -16.16
CA GLU A 296 -16.03 28.90 -15.47
C GLU A 296 -14.65 28.86 -16.14
N ASN A 297 -14.38 27.82 -16.93
CA ASN A 297 -13.15 27.65 -17.71
C ASN A 297 -13.25 28.22 -19.15
N GLY A 298 -14.32 28.95 -19.47
CA GLY A 298 -14.55 29.53 -20.80
C GLY A 298 -15.06 28.56 -21.87
N LYS A 299 -15.22 27.27 -21.55
CA LYS A 299 -15.80 26.28 -22.48
C LYS A 299 -17.31 26.46 -22.62
N ILE A 300 -17.84 26.22 -23.82
CA ILE A 300 -19.28 26.36 -24.12
C ILE A 300 -19.96 25.01 -23.95
N LEU A 301 -20.98 24.98 -23.10
CA LEU A 301 -21.80 23.82 -22.82
C LEU A 301 -23.20 24.03 -23.40
N VAL A 302 -23.66 23.10 -24.22
CA VAL A 302 -24.99 23.12 -24.81
C VAL A 302 -25.84 22.09 -24.10
N VAL A 303 -26.89 22.56 -23.44
CA VAL A 303 -27.84 21.70 -22.72
C VAL A 303 -29.09 21.53 -23.57
N ASP A 304 -29.43 20.29 -23.88
CA ASP A 304 -30.67 19.96 -24.56
C ASP A 304 -31.86 19.97 -23.59
N SER A 305 -33.06 20.07 -24.14
CA SER A 305 -34.35 19.93 -23.48
C SER A 305 -34.52 18.63 -22.68
N VAL A 306 -33.88 17.54 -23.12
CA VAL A 306 -33.89 16.24 -22.43
C VAL A 306 -32.93 16.22 -21.23
N GLY A 307 -32.03 17.20 -21.13
CA GLY A 307 -31.08 17.34 -20.04
C GLY A 307 -29.71 16.75 -20.30
N ASP A 308 -29.44 16.31 -21.53
CA ASP A 308 -28.10 15.93 -22.03
C ASP A 308 -27.25 17.19 -22.23
N VAL A 309 -25.96 17.08 -21.91
CA VAL A 309 -25.02 18.20 -21.93
C VAL A 309 -23.91 17.89 -22.92
N TYR A 310 -23.77 18.74 -23.92
CA TYR A 310 -22.74 18.67 -24.94
C TYR A 310 -21.67 19.74 -24.67
N LEU A 311 -20.41 19.40 -24.88
CA LEU A 311 -19.29 20.32 -24.89
C LEU A 311 -18.99 20.71 -26.33
N GLU A 312 -19.07 21.99 -26.65
CA GLU A 312 -18.61 22.54 -27.94
C GLU A 312 -17.10 22.82 -27.84
N GLU A 313 -16.31 22.13 -28.64
CA GLU A 313 -14.88 22.41 -28.84
C GLU A 313 -14.67 22.83 -30.30
N GLU A 314 -13.93 23.91 -30.51
CA GLU A 314 -13.59 24.40 -31.84
C GLU A 314 -12.24 23.77 -32.21
N ASN A 315 -12.24 22.93 -33.24
CA ASN A 315 -11.03 22.30 -33.75
C ASN A 315 -10.14 23.34 -34.46
N GLU A 316 -8.87 23.00 -34.71
CA GLU A 316 -7.88 23.90 -35.33
C GLU A 316 -8.30 24.40 -36.74
N ASP A 317 -9.24 23.70 -37.39
CA ASP A 317 -9.82 24.06 -38.69
C ASP A 317 -11.07 24.95 -38.59
N GLY A 318 -11.47 25.37 -37.38
CA GLY A 318 -12.64 26.24 -37.13
C GLY A 318 -13.99 25.51 -37.17
N GLU A 319 -13.99 24.18 -37.20
CA GLU A 319 -15.20 23.36 -37.11
C GLU A 319 -15.57 23.09 -35.64
N VAL A 320 -16.84 23.29 -35.29
CA VAL A 320 -17.35 23.11 -33.92
C VAL A 320 -17.84 21.68 -33.73
N GLU A 321 -17.10 20.89 -32.96
CA GLU A 321 -17.50 19.54 -32.58
C GLU A 321 -18.25 19.53 -31.25
N GLN A 322 -19.32 18.72 -31.17
CA GLN A 322 -20.16 18.57 -29.98
C GLN A 322 -19.89 17.22 -29.32
N PHE A 323 -19.20 17.22 -28.18
CA PHE A 323 -18.92 16.02 -27.38
C PHE A 323 -19.97 15.83 -26.28
N LEU A 324 -20.67 14.70 -26.28
CA LEU A 324 -21.62 14.39 -25.22
C LEU A 324 -20.87 14.08 -23.91
N LEU A 325 -21.17 14.80 -22.83
CA LEU A 325 -20.64 14.48 -21.51
C LEU A 325 -21.51 13.43 -20.83
N ASP A 326 -21.17 12.14 -21.00
CA ASP A 326 -21.78 11.04 -20.24
C ASP A 326 -20.80 10.46 -19.18
N PRO A 327 -21.15 10.49 -17.87
CA PRO A 327 -20.36 9.84 -16.83
C PRO A 327 -20.14 8.33 -17.03
N ASN A 328 -20.95 7.66 -17.86
CA ASN A 328 -20.89 6.21 -18.11
C ASN A 328 -19.99 5.82 -19.29
N GLU A 329 -19.59 6.78 -20.12
CA GLU A 329 -18.63 6.54 -21.20
C GLU A 329 -17.21 6.32 -20.67
N LEU A 330 -16.92 6.79 -19.45
CA LEU A 330 -15.63 6.58 -18.77
C LEU A 330 -15.44 5.09 -18.41
N PRO A 331 -14.50 4.38 -19.09
CA PRO A 331 -14.30 2.95 -18.86
C PRO A 331 -13.81 2.72 -17.42
N GLN A 332 -14.39 1.71 -16.77
CA GLN A 332 -13.96 1.33 -15.43
C GLN A 332 -12.58 0.68 -15.50
N PRO A 333 -11.62 1.09 -14.64
CA PRO A 333 -10.28 0.54 -14.68
C PRO A 333 -10.33 -0.94 -14.30
N THR A 334 -9.68 -1.76 -15.12
CA THR A 334 -9.56 -3.20 -14.91
C THR A 334 -8.15 -3.57 -14.46
N ILE A 335 -7.97 -4.83 -14.04
CA ILE A 335 -6.64 -5.34 -13.66
C ILE A 335 -5.69 -5.35 -14.87
N HIS A 336 -6.21 -5.46 -16.09
CA HIS A 336 -5.42 -5.45 -17.32
C HIS A 336 -4.76 -4.09 -17.60
N ASP A 337 -5.33 -3.00 -17.09
CA ASP A 337 -4.79 -1.65 -17.23
C ASP A 337 -3.61 -1.39 -16.29
N THR A 338 -3.39 -2.29 -15.33
CA THR A 338 -2.28 -2.16 -14.38
C THR A 338 -0.95 -2.47 -15.05
N ALA A 339 0.11 -1.85 -14.51
CA ALA A 339 1.49 -2.07 -14.93
C ALA A 339 1.90 -3.54 -14.78
N LEU A 340 1.26 -4.28 -13.87
CA LEU A 340 1.46 -5.72 -13.69
C LEU A 340 1.22 -6.53 -14.97
N VAL A 341 0.25 -6.13 -15.78
CA VAL A 341 -0.14 -6.83 -17.03
C VAL A 341 0.42 -6.10 -18.25
N ARG A 342 0.35 -4.77 -18.27
CA ARG A 342 0.76 -3.97 -19.43
C ARG A 342 2.28 -3.96 -19.64
N LEU A 343 3.09 -3.91 -18.59
CA LEU A 343 4.56 -3.88 -18.75
C LEU A 343 5.14 -5.18 -19.29
N PRO A 344 4.72 -6.38 -18.83
CA PRO A 344 5.18 -7.63 -19.43
C PRO A 344 4.77 -7.78 -20.89
N ILE A 345 3.53 -7.43 -21.25
CA ILE A 345 3.05 -7.48 -22.64
C ILE A 345 3.85 -6.51 -23.52
N TRP A 346 4.04 -5.28 -23.06
CA TRP A 346 4.85 -4.30 -23.77
C TRP A 346 6.30 -4.77 -23.96
N ALA A 347 6.93 -5.30 -22.91
CA ALA A 347 8.29 -5.82 -22.96
C ALA A 347 8.41 -7.01 -23.92
N TYR A 348 7.41 -7.92 -23.91
CA TYR A 348 7.32 -9.03 -24.84
C TYR A 348 7.21 -8.55 -26.29
N ASN A 349 6.28 -7.65 -26.58
CA ASN A 349 6.07 -7.10 -27.92
C ASN A 349 7.33 -6.39 -28.45
N ARG A 350 8.05 -5.67 -27.57
CA ARG A 350 9.27 -4.93 -27.92
C ARG A 350 10.48 -5.83 -28.21
N THR A 351 10.54 -7.03 -27.61
CA THR A 351 11.72 -7.90 -27.66
C THR A 351 11.49 -9.13 -28.53
N VAL A 352 10.57 -10.01 -28.12
CA VAL A 352 10.30 -11.31 -28.74
C VAL A 352 9.24 -11.17 -29.84
N GLY A 353 8.22 -10.35 -29.62
CA GLY A 353 7.16 -10.09 -30.60
C GLY A 353 7.70 -9.51 -31.91
N ARG A 354 8.73 -8.66 -31.86
CA ARG A 354 9.37 -8.12 -33.07
C ARG A 354 10.14 -9.16 -33.88
N ALA A 355 10.65 -10.22 -33.23
CA ALA A 355 11.41 -11.27 -33.90
C ALA A 355 10.52 -12.41 -34.44
N LEU A 356 9.37 -12.67 -33.79
CA LEU A 356 8.43 -13.72 -34.20
C LEU A 356 7.30 -13.21 -35.10
N ASN A 357 6.85 -11.95 -34.98
CA ASN A 357 5.79 -11.40 -35.84
C ASN A 357 6.31 -10.85 -37.18
N LYS A 358 7.62 -10.93 -37.44
CA LYS A 358 8.19 -10.51 -38.71
C LYS A 358 7.64 -11.34 -39.88
N GLU A 359 7.37 -12.63 -39.65
CA GLU A 359 6.75 -13.49 -40.68
C GLU A 359 5.25 -13.17 -40.90
N THR A 360 4.54 -12.70 -39.88
CA THR A 360 3.13 -12.33 -40.01
C THR A 360 2.93 -11.01 -40.77
N GLU A 361 3.86 -10.06 -40.63
CA GLU A 361 3.89 -8.85 -41.46
C GLU A 361 4.29 -9.15 -42.91
N GLU A 362 5.23 -10.08 -43.15
CA GLU A 362 5.62 -10.49 -44.52
C GLU A 362 4.48 -11.22 -45.25
N VAL A 363 3.71 -12.08 -44.57
CA VAL A 363 2.53 -12.76 -45.16
C VAL A 363 1.34 -11.81 -45.36
N ALA A 364 1.15 -10.82 -44.47
CA ALA A 364 0.12 -9.80 -44.66
C ALA A 364 0.45 -8.86 -45.83
N LEU A 365 1.73 -8.52 -46.03
CA LEU A 365 2.18 -7.75 -47.20
C LEU A 365 2.09 -8.54 -48.51
N GLU A 366 2.45 -9.83 -48.55
CA GLU A 366 2.28 -10.66 -49.77
C GLU A 366 0.81 -10.87 -50.17
N THR A 367 -0.12 -10.78 -49.22
CA THR A 367 -1.56 -10.92 -49.51
C THR A 367 -2.17 -9.60 -50.01
N GLU A 368 -1.58 -8.46 -49.66
CA GLU A 368 -2.02 -7.12 -50.10
C GLU A 368 -1.35 -6.68 -51.43
N GLU A 369 -0.22 -7.29 -51.83
CA GLU A 369 0.52 -6.94 -53.06
C GLU A 369 -0.16 -7.42 -54.37
N PHE A 370 -1.30 -8.12 -54.28
CA PHE A 370 -2.08 -8.53 -55.47
C PHE A 370 -3.17 -7.55 -55.89
N ASP A 371 -3.35 -6.42 -55.21
CA ASP A 371 -4.38 -5.44 -55.59
C ASP A 371 -3.93 -3.99 -55.35
N SER A 372 -2.91 -3.51 -56.08
CA SER A 372 -2.75 -2.05 -56.29
C SER A 372 -1.93 -1.75 -57.56
N ASP A 373 -2.61 -1.24 -58.59
CA ASP A 373 -1.99 -0.43 -59.65
C ASP A 373 -2.10 1.05 -59.26
N ASP A 374 -1.05 1.79 -59.63
CA ASP A 374 -0.88 3.25 -59.69
C ASP A 374 -0.57 4.08 -58.42
N GLY A 375 0.59 4.77 -58.48
CA GLY A 375 0.60 6.22 -58.24
C GLY A 375 1.18 6.82 -56.94
N ASN A 376 2.52 6.83 -56.80
CA ASN A 376 3.34 7.96 -56.31
C ASN A 376 3.17 8.54 -54.87
N ALA A 377 4.11 8.14 -54.00
CA ALA A 377 4.83 8.87 -52.92
C ALA A 377 4.26 10.13 -52.24
N GLN A 378 4.15 10.09 -50.89
CA GLN A 378 4.51 11.21 -49.99
C GLN A 378 4.96 10.73 -48.58
N HIS A 379 5.96 11.41 -48.04
CA HIS A 379 6.65 11.18 -46.76
C HIS A 379 5.76 11.37 -45.52
N THR A 380 5.85 10.47 -44.54
CA THR A 380 5.35 10.68 -43.16
C THR A 380 6.45 11.25 -42.25
N PRO A 381 6.18 12.26 -41.39
CA PRO A 381 7.13 12.69 -40.38
C PRO A 381 7.13 11.75 -39.16
N SER A 382 8.29 11.70 -38.51
CA SER A 382 8.65 10.86 -37.37
C SER A 382 7.89 11.17 -36.08
N SER A 383 7.63 10.10 -35.33
CA SER A 383 7.15 10.05 -33.94
C SER A 383 8.05 10.81 -32.95
N ASP A 384 7.89 12.13 -32.84
CA ASP A 384 8.39 12.93 -31.70
C ASP A 384 7.25 13.68 -30.96
N SER A 385 6.02 13.66 -31.49
CA SER A 385 4.91 14.51 -31.02
C SER A 385 4.25 14.08 -29.70
N THR A 386 4.65 12.99 -29.06
CA THR A 386 4.08 12.59 -27.75
C THR A 386 4.87 13.10 -26.55
N ALA A 387 6.10 13.60 -26.76
CA ALA A 387 6.91 14.18 -25.69
C ALA A 387 6.55 15.66 -25.46
N ASP A 388 6.28 16.41 -26.53
CA ASP A 388 5.91 17.83 -26.46
C ASP A 388 4.51 18.04 -25.84
N ASP A 389 3.60 17.09 -26.05
CA ASP A 389 2.22 17.16 -25.53
C ASP A 389 2.16 16.91 -24.01
N PHE A 390 3.14 16.18 -23.47
CA PHE A 390 3.26 15.94 -22.02
C PHE A 390 3.96 17.11 -21.31
N GLU A 391 4.91 17.80 -21.96
CA GLU A 391 5.55 19.01 -21.43
C GLU A 391 4.60 20.22 -21.39
N LEU A 392 3.67 20.32 -22.35
CA LEU A 392 2.63 21.35 -22.38
C LEU A 392 1.61 21.20 -21.25
N LEU A 393 1.26 19.95 -20.91
CA LEU A 393 0.35 19.65 -19.80
C LEU A 393 0.99 19.95 -18.44
N GLU A 394 2.29 19.63 -18.26
CA GLU A 394 3.01 19.96 -17.02
C GLU A 394 3.15 21.49 -16.82
N LYS A 395 3.47 22.27 -17.88
CA LYS A 395 3.53 23.75 -17.83
C LYS A 395 2.18 24.39 -17.44
N SER A 396 1.07 23.82 -17.91
CA SER A 396 -0.27 24.32 -17.61
C SER A 396 -0.67 24.12 -16.15
N THR A 397 -0.15 23.08 -15.48
CA THR A 397 -0.43 22.81 -14.07
C THR A 397 0.50 23.57 -13.12
N ASP A 398 1.75 23.83 -13.52
CA ASP A 398 2.72 24.60 -12.71
C ASP A 398 2.41 26.11 -12.68
N SER A 399 1.79 26.64 -13.74
CA SER A 399 1.33 28.04 -13.81
C SER A 399 0.11 28.32 -12.92
N LEU A 400 -0.68 27.30 -12.57
CA LEU A 400 -1.80 27.38 -11.62
C LEU A 400 -1.34 27.40 -10.15
N GLY A 401 -0.15 26.85 -9.84
CA GLY A 401 0.46 26.89 -8.51
C GLY A 401 1.10 28.24 -8.15
N LYS A 402 1.48 29.05 -9.15
CA LYS A 402 2.18 30.34 -8.94
C LYS A 402 1.27 31.56 -8.78
N ALA A 403 -0.03 31.44 -9.07
CA ALA A 403 -0.97 32.55 -8.98
C ALA A 403 -1.52 32.82 -7.57
N LYS A 404 -1.10 32.05 -6.55
CA LYS A 404 -1.53 32.24 -5.14
C LYS A 404 -0.35 32.35 -4.17
N ALA A 405 0.63 33.20 -4.50
CA ALA A 405 1.66 33.62 -3.56
C ALA A 405 2.21 35.03 -3.89
N SER A 406 1.35 36.01 -4.12
CA SER A 406 1.72 37.44 -4.06
C SER A 406 0.89 38.13 -2.97
N GLY A 407 1.32 37.98 -1.73
CA GLY A 407 0.58 38.54 -0.59
C GLY A 407 1.22 38.26 0.76
N ALA A 408 2.50 38.57 0.94
CA ALA A 408 3.07 38.74 2.27
C ALA A 408 4.34 39.61 2.19
N GLN A 409 4.21 40.87 2.65
CA GLN A 409 5.34 41.73 2.97
C GLN A 409 6.23 41.04 4.00
N THR A 410 7.44 40.66 3.62
CA THR A 410 8.52 40.42 4.57
C THR A 410 9.27 41.72 4.83
N GLY A 411 8.98 42.34 5.98
CA GLY A 411 9.80 43.41 6.54
C GLY A 411 11.23 42.91 6.79
N LYS A 412 12.21 43.64 6.26
CA LYS A 412 13.64 43.41 6.53
C LYS A 412 13.94 43.76 7.99
N ALA A 413 14.13 42.75 8.83
CA ALA A 413 14.75 42.90 10.15
C ALA A 413 16.28 42.84 10.02
N ASN A 414 16.92 43.99 10.18
CA ASN A 414 18.38 44.14 10.23
C ASN A 414 18.95 43.43 11.46
N LYS A 415 19.64 42.30 11.25
CA LYS A 415 20.41 41.63 12.31
C LYS A 415 21.81 42.26 12.40
N ARG A 416 21.95 43.25 13.29
CA ARG A 416 23.24 43.82 13.69
C ARG A 416 24.17 42.72 14.20
N LYS A 417 25.34 42.58 13.57
CA LYS A 417 26.51 41.86 14.11
C LYS A 417 26.96 42.60 15.36
N ASN A 418 26.87 41.95 16.52
CA ASN A 418 27.47 42.46 17.74
C ASN A 418 28.98 42.14 17.71
N LYS A 419 29.80 43.19 17.76
CA LYS A 419 31.25 43.13 17.89
C LYS A 419 31.59 43.29 19.37
N LYS A 420 32.48 42.43 19.87
CA LYS A 420 33.11 42.51 21.20
C LYS A 420 33.43 43.95 21.62
N ARG A 421 33.08 44.30 22.85
CA ARG A 421 34.04 44.73 23.86
C ARG A 421 33.48 44.54 25.26
#